data_AF-A0A816R1S4-F1
#
_entry.id   AF-A0A816R1S4-F1
#
_cell.length_a   1.000
_cell.length_b   1.000
_cell.length_c   1.000
_cell.angle_alpha   90.00
_cell.angle_beta   90.00
_cell.angle_gamma   90.00
#
_symmetry.space_group_name_H-M   'P 1'
#
loop_
_entity.id
_entity.type
_entity.pdbx_description
1 polymer ?
#
loop_
_entity_poly.entity_id
_entity_poly.type
_entity_poly.pdbx_seq_one_letter_code
_entity_poly.pdbx_strand_id
1 'polypeptide(L)' 'RHGLQNKLEPKFSITPQNIIRAQHPVYFVRDEITQAETQVHINDIRPIYIQND' A
#
# COMPACT_ATOMS: atom_id res chain seq x y z
N ARG A 1 -11.00 3.57 -18.81
CA ARG A 1 -10.89 2.10 -18.69
C ARG A 1 -11.09 1.74 -17.22
N HIS A 2 -12.34 1.63 -16.76
CA HIS A 2 -12.66 1.26 -15.38
C HIS A 2 -12.62 -0.27 -15.30
N GLY A 3 -11.56 -0.81 -14.70
CA GLY A 3 -11.41 -2.24 -14.48
C GLY A 3 -12.46 -2.75 -13.51
N LEU A 4 -13.08 -3.86 -13.87
CA LEU A 4 -13.98 -4.65 -13.03
C LEU A 4 -13.22 -5.06 -11.75
N GLN A 5 -13.40 -4.35 -10.64
CA GLN A 5 -12.98 -4.83 -9.33
C GLN A 5 -13.81 -6.08 -9.01
N ASN A 6 -13.18 -7.24 -9.12
CA ASN A 6 -13.82 -8.49 -8.75
C ASN A 6 -14.07 -8.47 -7.23
N LYS A 7 -15.25 -8.89 -6.77
CA LYS A 7 -15.63 -8.87 -5.34
C LYS A 7 -14.75 -9.74 -4.43
N LEU A 8 -13.83 -10.50 -5.02
CA LEU A 8 -12.91 -11.44 -4.37
C LEU A 8 -11.47 -10.93 -4.32
N GLU A 9 -11.16 -9.81 -4.96
CA GLU A 9 -9.80 -9.27 -4.89
C GLU A 9 -9.57 -8.58 -3.53
N PRO A 10 -8.42 -8.83 -2.88
CA PRO A 10 -8.12 -8.19 -1.61
C PRO A 10 -8.07 -6.67 -1.83
N LYS A 11 -8.83 -5.92 -1.03
CA LYS A 11 -8.90 -4.45 -1.11
C LYS A 11 -7.56 -3.78 -0.79
N PHE A 12 -6.65 -4.51 -0.14
CA PHE A 12 -5.32 -4.06 0.28
C PHE A 12 -4.30 -5.13 -0.05
N SER A 13 -3.02 -4.75 -0.20
CA SER A 13 -1.97 -5.74 -0.34
C SER A 13 -1.91 -6.63 0.91
N ILE A 14 -1.68 -7.93 0.67
CA ILE A 14 -1.45 -8.91 1.74
C ILE A 14 -0.04 -8.79 2.34
N THR A 15 0.86 -8.13 1.62
CA THR A 15 2.24 -7.88 2.02
C THR A 15 2.37 -6.50 2.66
N PRO A 16 3.14 -6.37 3.76
CA PRO A 16 3.50 -5.07 4.30
C PRO A 16 4.33 -4.30 3.27
N GLN A 17 4.03 -3.01 3.17
CA GLN A 17 4.76 -2.09 2.30
C GLN A 17 5.29 -0.95 3.14
N ASN A 18 6.56 -0.61 2.94
CA ASN A 18 7.23 0.46 3.65
C ASN A 18 7.11 1.76 2.88
N ILE A 19 6.73 2.85 3.55
CA ILE A 19 6.72 4.18 2.94
C ILE A 19 8.17 4.64 2.81
N ILE A 20 8.70 4.66 1.60
CA ILE A 20 10.08 5.10 1.30
C ILE A 20 10.15 6.60 1.03
N ARG A 21 9.06 7.22 0.57
CA ARG A 21 8.99 8.67 0.33
C ARG A 21 7.57 9.17 0.49
N ALA A 22 7.37 10.16 1.34
CA ALA A 22 6.08 10.83 1.51
C ALA A 22 6.01 12.09 0.62
N GLN A 23 5.06 12.13 -0.32
CA GLN A 23 4.78 13.32 -1.15
C GLN A 23 3.27 13.60 -1.17
N HIS A 24 2.76 14.32 -0.16
CA HIS A 24 1.32 14.49 -0.02
C HIS A 24 0.64 15.01 -1.31
N PRO A 25 -0.45 14.38 -1.79
CA PRO A 25 -1.21 13.29 -1.16
C PRO A 25 -0.83 11.85 -1.63
N VAL A 26 0.24 11.70 -2.43
CA VAL A 26 0.69 10.42 -3.01
C VAL A 26 2.01 9.97 -2.41
N TYR A 27 2.03 8.81 -1.76
CA TYR A 27 3.24 8.29 -1.14
C TYR A 27 3.83 7.19 -2.03
N PHE A 28 5.15 7.06 -1.96
CA PHE A 28 5.89 6.00 -2.60
C PHE A 28 6.12 4.92 -1.56
N VAL A 29 5.63 3.74 -1.87
CA VAL A 29 5.73 2.56 -1.03
C VAL A 29 6.59 1.52 -1.74
N ARG A 30 7.40 0.82 -0.96
CA ARG A 30 8.19 -0.31 -1.43
C ARG A 30 7.70 -1.58 -0.75
N ASP A 31 7.38 -2.58 -1.55
CA ASP A 31 7.04 -3.91 -1.06
C ASP A 31 8.30 -4.61 -0.54
N GLU A 32 8.23 -5.21 0.65
CA GLU A 32 9.42 -5.81 1.28
C GLU A 32 9.91 -7.07 0.56
N ILE A 33 8.98 -7.85 -0.02
CA ILE A 33 9.28 -9.15 -0.64
C ILE A 33 9.82 -8.96 -2.05
N THR A 34 9.11 -8.17 -2.85
CA THR A 34 9.38 -7.97 -4.28
C THR A 34 10.33 -6.81 -4.55
N GLN A 35 10.60 -5.96 -3.55
CA GLN A 35 11.32 -4.68 -3.69
C GLN A 35 10.69 -3.74 -4.73
N ALA A 36 9.45 -4.01 -5.16
CA ALA A 36 8.75 -3.21 -6.14
C ALA A 36 8.34 -1.86 -5.53
N GLU A 37 8.59 -0.80 -6.28
CA GLU A 37 8.20 0.55 -5.90
C GLU A 37 6.88 0.93 -6.58
N THR A 38 5.92 1.37 -5.78
CA THR A 38 4.60 1.77 -6.28
C THR A 38 4.20 3.11 -5.66
N GLN A 39 3.39 3.87 -6.40
CA GLN A 39 2.80 5.11 -5.93
C GLN A 39 1.36 4.85 -5.48
N VAL A 40 1.02 5.25 -4.26
CA VAL A 40 -0.32 5.04 -3.67
C VAL A 40 -0.82 6.34 -3.05
N HIS A 41 -2.13 6.57 -3.14
CA HIS A 41 -2.74 7.73 -2.48
C HIS A 41 -2.83 7.47 -0.97
N ILE A 42 -2.65 8.51 -0.15
CA ILE A 42 -2.68 8.39 1.31
C ILE A 42 -3.98 7.77 1.85
N ASN A 43 -5.11 8.04 1.19
CA ASN A 43 -6.42 7.45 1.55
C ASN A 43 -6.51 5.94 1.32
N ASP A 44 -5.65 5.36 0.47
CA ASP A 44 -5.59 3.92 0.21
C ASP A 44 -4.60 3.21 1.16
N ILE A 45 -3.88 3.95 2.00
CA ILE A 45 -2.94 3.39 2.98
C ILE A 45 -3.67 3.08 4.27
N ARG A 46 -3.57 1.81 4.70
CA ARG A 46 -4.02 1.38 6.03
C ARG A 46 -2.81 1.22 6.96
N PRO A 47 -2.58 2.13 7.93
CA PRO A 47 -1.47 2.00 8.86
C PRO A 47 -1.67 0.78 9.77
N ILE A 48 -0.59 0.03 9.97
CA ILE A 48 -0.53 -1.07 10.92
C ILE A 48 0.42 -0.62 12.03
N TYR A 49 -0.07 -0.53 13.27
CA TYR A 49 0.74 -0.21 14.43
C TYR A 49 1.23 -1.52 15.05
N ILE A 50 2.54 -1.73 15.09
CA ILE A 50 3.14 -2.85 15.81
C ILE A 50 3.25 -2.42 17.28
N GLN A 51 2.41 -2.99 18.15
CA GLN A 51 2.58 -2.86 19.59
C GLN A 51 3.74 -3.78 20.00
N ASN A 52 4.86 -3.19 20.41
CA ASN A 52 5.92 -3.92 21.09
C ASN A 52 5.54 -3.99 22.58
N ASP A 53 5.25 -5.20 23.07
CA ASP A 53 5.15 -5.54 24.50
C ASP A 53 6.54 -5.75 25.10
#